data_AF-M4ZDJ7-F1
#
_entry.id   AF-M4ZDJ7-F1
#
_cell.length_a   1.000
_cell.length_b   1.000
_cell.length_c   1.000
_cell.angle_alpha   90.00
_cell.angle_beta   90.00
_cell.angle_gamma   90.00
#
_symmetry.space_group_name_H-M   'P 1'
#
loop_
_entity.id
_entity.type
_entity.pdbx_description
1 polymer ?
#
loop_
_entity_poly.entity_id
_entity_poly.type
_entity_poly.pdbx_seq_one_letter_code
_entity_poly.pdbx_strand_id
1 'polypeptide(L)'
;MRERTKALHVTAERTGIVAELLRGRGTVQSYALLLRSLLPVYEALEAELERHAASPVTGLIVRPELHRSAALRADLAQLDATDLPLLPEAIVYLNAIREAGSGSGHPLLAHAYTRYLGDLSGGQIIKKILARTLALPPEALSFYEFPEISDIPRFKDDYRVALEQAGAAMAEHDAVIEEAAIAFQLNITLSQALQQAAGLAG
;
A
#
# COMPACT_ATOMS: atom_id res chain seq x y z
N MET A 1 10.71 3.67 12.83
CA MET A 1 9.65 3.88 11.80
C MET A 1 8.46 4.67 12.33
N ARG A 2 7.63 4.13 13.24
CA ARG A 2 6.39 4.79 13.73
C ARG A 2 6.53 6.26 14.14
N GLU A 3 7.51 6.59 14.96
CA GLU A 3 7.69 7.98 15.43
C GLU A 3 8.08 8.91 14.27
N ARG A 4 9.04 8.48 13.45
CA ARG A 4 9.53 9.23 12.28
C ARG A 4 8.42 9.52 11.27
N THR A 5 7.49 8.60 11.08
CA THR A 5 6.43 8.70 10.06
C THR A 5 5.12 9.29 10.59
N LYS A 6 5.03 9.64 11.88
CA LYS A 6 3.78 10.08 12.51
C LYS A 6 3.15 11.30 11.85
N ALA A 7 3.94 12.33 11.55
CA ALA A 7 3.44 13.53 10.87
C ALA A 7 3.02 13.23 9.42
N LEU A 8 3.77 12.38 8.72
CA LEU A 8 3.45 11.97 7.35
C LEU A 8 2.17 11.14 7.29
N HIS A 9 1.94 10.26 8.27
CA HIS A 9 0.71 9.49 8.38
C HIS A 9 -0.52 10.41 8.49
N VAL A 10 -0.46 11.43 9.33
CA VAL A 10 -1.55 12.42 9.46
C VAL A 10 -1.79 13.16 8.14
N THR A 11 -0.73 13.51 7.41
CA THR A 11 -0.86 14.14 6.08
C THR A 11 -1.50 13.20 5.07
N ALA A 12 -1.07 11.93 5.04
CA ALA A 12 -1.61 10.91 4.13
C ALA A 12 -3.10 10.64 4.36
N GLU A 13 -3.57 10.64 5.61
CA GLU A 13 -4.99 10.46 5.94
C GLU A 13 -5.87 11.66 5.56
N ARG A 14 -5.28 12.87 5.52
CA ARG A 14 -6.05 14.11 5.34
C ARG A 14 -6.10 14.60 3.90
N THR A 15 -5.18 14.15 3.04
CA THR A 15 -4.96 14.66 1.68
C THR A 15 -4.97 13.57 0.63
N GLY A 16 -5.13 13.95 -0.63
CA GLY A 16 -5.09 13.01 -1.75
C GLY A 16 -6.37 12.21 -1.95
N ILE A 17 -6.35 11.32 -2.94
CA ILE A 17 -7.54 10.66 -3.48
C ILE A 17 -8.29 9.82 -2.44
N VAL A 18 -7.57 9.17 -1.52
CA VAL A 18 -8.19 8.34 -0.46
C VAL A 18 -9.05 9.20 0.46
N ALA A 19 -8.57 10.39 0.84
CA ALA A 19 -9.34 11.32 1.66
C ALA A 19 -10.60 11.82 0.95
N GLU A 20 -10.53 12.06 -0.36
CA GLU A 20 -11.67 12.47 -1.18
C GLU A 20 -12.73 11.36 -1.32
N LEU A 21 -12.27 10.12 -1.54
CA LEU A 21 -13.13 8.93 -1.58
C LEU A 21 -13.85 8.73 -0.24
N LEU A 22 -13.13 8.88 0.88
CA LEU A 22 -13.70 8.78 2.22
C LEU A 22 -14.75 9.87 2.52
N ARG A 23 -14.60 11.05 1.91
CA ARG A 23 -15.58 12.15 1.98
C ARG A 23 -16.76 11.97 1.02
N GLY A 24 -16.78 10.87 0.24
CA GLY A 24 -17.84 10.58 -0.72
C GLY A 24 -17.81 11.45 -1.97
N ARG A 25 -16.67 12.09 -2.27
CA ARG A 25 -16.52 12.97 -3.45
C ARG A 25 -15.96 12.27 -4.68
N GLY A 26 -15.53 11.02 -4.55
CA GLY A 26 -14.99 10.24 -5.67
C GLY A 26 -16.06 9.66 -6.59
N THR A 27 -15.60 9.02 -7.66
CA THR A 27 -16.39 8.27 -8.63
C THR A 27 -15.84 6.86 -8.78
N VAL A 28 -16.57 5.97 -9.45
CA VAL A 28 -16.07 4.63 -9.82
C VAL A 28 -14.76 4.75 -10.61
N GLN A 29 -14.67 5.72 -11.52
CA GLN A 29 -13.48 5.95 -12.34
C GLN A 29 -12.28 6.46 -11.51
N SER A 30 -12.51 7.35 -10.53
CA SER A 30 -11.41 7.79 -9.66
C SER A 30 -10.90 6.69 -8.74
N TYR A 31 -11.80 5.82 -8.25
CA TYR A 31 -11.41 4.63 -7.50
C TYR A 31 -10.62 3.65 -8.37
N ALA A 32 -11.09 3.38 -9.59
CA ALA A 32 -10.38 2.53 -10.54
C ALA A 32 -8.98 3.08 -10.89
N LEU A 33 -8.84 4.41 -11.02
CA LEU A 33 -7.55 5.07 -11.26
C LEU A 33 -6.57 4.87 -10.09
N LEU A 34 -7.07 4.89 -8.84
CA LEU A 34 -6.30 4.53 -7.66
C LEU A 34 -5.81 3.09 -7.75
N LEU A 35 -6.70 2.12 -8.01
CA LEU A 35 -6.31 0.71 -8.10
C LEU A 35 -5.31 0.46 -9.23
N ARG A 36 -5.52 1.10 -10.39
CA ARG A 36 -4.63 1.01 -11.56
C ARG A 36 -3.20 1.44 -11.23
N SER A 37 -3.07 2.46 -10.38
CA SER A 37 -1.79 3.02 -9.95
C SER A 37 -1.15 2.24 -8.80
N LEU A 38 -1.96 1.60 -7.95
CA LEU A 38 -1.46 0.72 -6.89
C LEU A 38 -0.96 -0.62 -7.43
N LEU A 39 -1.58 -1.20 -8.45
CA LEU A 39 -1.23 -2.53 -8.97
C LEU A 39 0.28 -2.71 -9.21
N PRO A 40 0.98 -1.88 -10.02
CA PRO A 40 2.40 -2.07 -10.26
C PRO A 40 3.29 -1.82 -9.02
N VAL A 41 2.82 -1.03 -8.06
CA VAL A 41 3.52 -0.79 -6.79
C VAL A 41 3.48 -2.07 -5.94
N TYR A 42 2.33 -2.74 -5.84
CA TYR A 42 2.20 -4.01 -5.13
C TYR A 42 2.90 -5.16 -5.85
N GLU A 43 2.81 -5.23 -7.19
CA GLU A 43 3.52 -6.25 -7.95
C GLU A 43 5.03 -6.17 -7.70
N ALA A 44 5.59 -4.97 -7.69
CA ALA A 44 7.00 -4.76 -7.38
C ALA A 44 7.33 -5.14 -5.94
N LEU A 45 6.50 -4.73 -4.96
CA LEU A 45 6.75 -5.01 -3.55
C LEU A 45 6.73 -6.52 -3.28
N GLU A 46 5.72 -7.20 -3.78
CA GLU A 46 5.53 -8.64 -3.59
C GLU A 46 6.65 -9.43 -4.26
N ALA A 47 7.03 -9.07 -5.50
CA ALA A 47 8.11 -9.72 -6.20
C ALA A 47 9.47 -9.55 -5.49
N GLU A 48 9.77 -8.34 -4.99
CA GLU A 48 11.01 -8.09 -4.27
C GLU A 48 11.02 -8.76 -2.88
N LEU A 49 9.90 -8.79 -2.17
CA LEU A 49 9.79 -9.53 -0.90
C LEU A 49 10.02 -11.03 -1.11
N GLU A 50 9.37 -11.64 -2.11
CA GLU A 50 9.54 -13.07 -2.42
C GLU A 50 10.98 -13.40 -2.85
N ARG A 51 11.63 -12.51 -3.61
CA ARG A 51 13.05 -12.68 -3.98
C ARG A 51 13.96 -12.74 -2.74
N HIS A 52 13.55 -12.13 -1.64
CA HIS A 52 14.27 -12.09 -0.37
C HIS A 52 13.71 -13.03 0.68
N ALA A 53 12.83 -13.98 0.33
CA ALA A 53 12.22 -14.90 1.28
C ALA A 53 13.23 -15.75 2.09
N ALA A 54 14.40 -16.04 1.51
CA ALA A 54 15.48 -16.77 2.19
C ALA A 54 16.43 -15.87 3.03
N SER A 55 16.22 -14.55 3.03
CA SER A 55 17.04 -13.61 3.81
C SER A 55 16.77 -13.80 5.32
N PRO A 56 17.80 -13.84 6.18
CA PRO A 56 17.62 -13.94 7.63
C PRO A 56 16.95 -12.70 8.24
N VAL A 57 16.88 -11.59 7.49
CA VAL A 57 16.27 -10.33 7.91
C VAL A 57 14.96 -10.12 7.18
N THR A 58 15.00 -9.91 5.86
CA THR A 58 13.79 -9.58 5.08
C THR A 58 12.82 -10.76 4.98
N GLY A 59 13.32 -12.00 4.99
CA GLY A 59 12.48 -13.21 4.99
C GLY A 59 11.54 -13.29 6.20
N LEU A 60 11.88 -12.65 7.33
CA LEU A 60 11.05 -12.64 8.53
C LEU A 60 9.70 -11.94 8.32
N ILE A 61 9.62 -11.01 7.36
CA ILE A 61 8.42 -10.21 7.09
C ILE A 61 7.67 -10.65 5.83
N VAL A 62 8.15 -11.64 5.09
CA VAL A 62 7.44 -12.14 3.90
C VAL A 62 6.17 -12.88 4.35
N ARG A 63 5.01 -12.39 3.91
CA ARG A 63 3.69 -12.91 4.24
C ARG A 63 2.80 -12.91 3.00
N PRO A 64 2.70 -14.03 2.27
CA PRO A 64 1.85 -14.14 1.09
C PRO A 64 0.38 -13.77 1.35
N GLU A 65 -0.10 -13.94 2.59
CA GLU A 65 -1.45 -13.57 3.04
C GLU A 65 -1.72 -12.06 2.90
N LEU A 66 -0.66 -11.24 2.84
CA LEU A 66 -0.73 -9.81 2.62
C LEU A 66 -0.68 -9.40 1.15
N HIS A 67 -0.36 -10.31 0.23
CA HIS A 67 -0.27 -9.97 -1.20
C HIS A 67 -1.61 -9.46 -1.73
N ARG A 68 -1.58 -8.32 -2.42
CA ARG A 68 -2.74 -7.58 -2.93
C ARG A 68 -2.81 -7.56 -4.44
N SER A 69 -1.74 -7.88 -5.19
CA SER A 69 -1.76 -7.76 -6.66
C SER A 69 -2.88 -8.58 -7.31
N ALA A 70 -3.15 -9.79 -6.82
CA ALA A 70 -4.23 -10.64 -7.32
C ALA A 70 -5.61 -9.98 -7.13
N ALA A 71 -5.86 -9.43 -5.93
CA ALA A 71 -7.08 -8.71 -5.60
C ALA A 71 -7.22 -7.42 -6.43
N LEU A 72 -6.13 -6.67 -6.61
CA LEU A 72 -6.12 -5.47 -7.45
C LEU A 72 -6.45 -5.77 -8.92
N ARG A 73 -5.93 -6.87 -9.48
CA ARG A 73 -6.29 -7.31 -10.84
C ARG A 73 -7.77 -7.69 -10.93
N ALA A 74 -8.28 -8.43 -9.95
CA ALA A 74 -9.68 -8.85 -9.90
C ALA A 74 -10.60 -7.63 -9.84
N ASP A 75 -10.33 -6.70 -8.94
CA ASP A 75 -11.12 -5.47 -8.79
C ASP A 75 -11.09 -4.63 -10.07
N LEU A 76 -9.92 -4.44 -10.70
CA LEU A 76 -9.79 -3.71 -11.96
C LEU A 76 -10.58 -4.36 -13.11
N ALA A 77 -10.66 -5.69 -13.15
CA ALA A 77 -11.46 -6.40 -14.14
C ALA A 77 -12.97 -6.20 -13.93
N GLN A 78 -13.42 -6.07 -12.68
CA GLN A 78 -14.83 -5.77 -12.38
C GLN A 78 -15.21 -4.32 -12.70
N LEU A 79 -14.25 -3.39 -12.60
CA LEU A 79 -14.45 -1.96 -12.83
C LEU A 79 -14.37 -1.55 -14.31
N ASP A 80 -14.11 -2.50 -15.22
CA ASP A 80 -13.89 -2.26 -16.66
C ASP A 80 -12.84 -1.15 -16.94
N ALA A 81 -11.75 -1.19 -16.17
CA ALA A 81 -10.79 -0.09 -16.06
C ALA A 81 -9.52 -0.29 -16.89
N THR A 82 -9.59 -1.03 -18.00
CA THR A 82 -8.40 -1.43 -18.79
C THR A 82 -7.67 -0.26 -19.44
N ASP A 83 -8.38 0.84 -19.72
CA ASP A 83 -7.85 1.98 -20.49
C ASP A 83 -7.37 3.14 -19.60
N LEU A 84 -7.33 2.95 -18.27
CA LEU A 84 -6.87 4.00 -17.38
C LEU A 84 -5.35 4.20 -17.46
N PRO A 85 -4.88 5.47 -17.48
CA PRO A 85 -3.47 5.77 -17.57
C PRO A 85 -2.74 5.33 -16.30
N LEU A 86 -1.49 4.91 -16.47
CA LEU A 86 -0.57 4.77 -15.35
C LEU A 86 0.10 6.13 -15.11
N LEU A 87 -0.08 6.68 -13.91
CA LEU A 87 0.52 7.96 -13.54
C LEU A 87 2.05 7.84 -13.37
N PRO A 88 2.84 8.86 -13.74
CA PRO A 88 4.29 8.88 -13.52
C PRO A 88 4.69 8.62 -12.07
N GLU A 89 3.92 9.11 -11.10
CA GLU A 89 4.17 8.92 -9.66
C GLU A 89 4.11 7.46 -9.24
N ALA A 90 3.26 6.64 -9.89
CA ALA A 90 3.23 5.21 -9.66
C ALA A 90 4.50 4.52 -10.21
N ILE A 91 5.04 5.02 -11.33
CA ILE A 91 6.31 4.56 -11.89
C ILE A 91 7.48 4.95 -11.00
N VAL A 92 7.47 6.15 -10.44
CA VAL A 92 8.49 6.57 -9.45
C VAL A 92 8.42 5.66 -8.22
N TYR A 93 7.22 5.38 -7.71
CA TYR A 93 7.07 4.55 -6.53
C TYR A 93 7.49 3.08 -6.79
N LEU A 94 7.05 2.46 -7.89
CA LEU A 94 7.49 1.09 -8.20
C LEU A 94 9.01 1.00 -8.38
N ASN A 95 9.66 2.02 -8.95
CA ASN A 95 11.11 2.05 -9.11
C ASN A 95 11.83 2.18 -7.77
N ALA A 96 11.30 3.00 -6.84
CA ALA A 96 11.83 3.09 -5.48
C ALA A 96 11.77 1.74 -4.75
N ILE A 97 10.70 0.96 -4.96
CA ILE A 97 10.59 -0.40 -4.39
C ILE A 97 11.64 -1.34 -4.99
N ARG A 98 11.85 -1.29 -6.31
CA ARG A 98 12.90 -2.09 -6.96
C ARG A 98 14.30 -1.73 -6.45
N GLU A 99 14.57 -0.44 -6.28
CA GLU A 99 15.82 0.04 -5.70
C GLU A 99 15.97 -0.44 -4.24
N ALA A 100 14.92 -0.33 -3.43
CA ALA A 100 14.87 -0.84 -2.06
C ALA A 100 15.09 -2.36 -1.97
N GLY A 101 14.65 -3.10 -3.00
CA GLY A 101 14.94 -4.52 -3.15
C GLY A 101 16.38 -4.80 -3.54
N SER A 102 17.07 -3.89 -4.21
CA SER A 102 18.46 -4.10 -4.61
C SER A 102 19.37 -4.40 -3.39
N GLY A 103 20.44 -5.17 -3.61
CA GLY A 103 21.34 -5.55 -2.51
C GLY A 103 20.65 -6.43 -1.46
N SER A 104 20.64 -5.98 -0.20
CA SER A 104 20.18 -6.75 0.97
C SER A 104 18.65 -6.86 1.09
N GLY A 105 17.90 -5.97 0.45
CA GLY A 105 16.44 -5.90 0.59
C GLY A 105 15.96 -5.42 1.97
N HIS A 106 16.83 -4.92 2.86
CA HIS A 106 16.40 -4.35 4.15
C HIS A 106 15.47 -3.13 3.99
N PRO A 107 15.69 -2.22 3.02
CA PRO A 107 14.79 -1.10 2.81
C PRO A 107 13.34 -1.52 2.46
N LEU A 108 13.10 -2.75 1.98
CA LEU A 108 11.74 -3.26 1.74
C LEU A 108 10.87 -3.30 3.01
N LEU A 109 11.47 -3.42 4.20
CA LEU A 109 10.73 -3.37 5.48
C LEU A 109 9.94 -2.07 5.62
N ALA A 110 10.49 -0.95 5.14
CA ALA A 110 9.84 0.35 5.18
C ALA A 110 8.60 0.42 4.27
N HIS A 111 8.71 -0.12 3.05
CA HIS A 111 7.62 -0.16 2.08
C HIS A 111 6.51 -1.11 2.54
N ALA A 112 6.87 -2.31 3.02
CA ALA A 112 5.94 -3.29 3.55
C ALA A 112 5.22 -2.77 4.81
N TYR A 113 5.95 -2.10 5.72
CA TYR A 113 5.37 -1.41 6.88
C TYR A 113 4.34 -0.36 6.45
N THR A 114 4.68 0.49 5.49
CA THR A 114 3.85 1.61 5.05
C THR A 114 2.57 1.14 4.36
N ARG A 115 2.66 0.14 3.47
CA ARG A 115 1.52 -0.38 2.72
C ARG A 115 0.66 -1.32 3.57
N TYR A 116 1.19 -2.47 3.98
CA TYR A 116 0.36 -3.53 4.55
C TYR A 116 -0.27 -3.16 5.89
N LEU A 117 0.46 -2.50 6.80
CA LEU A 117 -0.16 -2.07 8.06
C LEU A 117 -1.19 -0.96 7.86
N GLY A 118 -1.03 -0.14 6.83
CA GLY A 118 -2.04 0.84 6.40
C GLY A 118 -3.32 0.15 5.94
N ASP A 119 -3.19 -0.83 5.05
CA ASP A 119 -4.31 -1.59 4.49
C ASP A 119 -5.09 -2.34 5.59
N LEU A 120 -4.38 -3.00 6.51
CA LEU A 120 -4.97 -3.71 7.66
C LEU A 120 -5.61 -2.78 8.70
N SER A 121 -5.30 -1.49 8.69
CA SER A 121 -5.84 -0.53 9.67
C SER A 121 -7.11 0.17 9.17
N GLY A 122 -7.14 0.57 7.91
CA GLY A 122 -8.25 1.35 7.34
C GLY A 122 -9.14 0.59 6.37
N GLY A 123 -8.69 -0.58 5.85
CA GLY A 123 -9.31 -1.22 4.69
C GLY A 123 -10.80 -1.50 4.84
N GLN A 124 -11.22 -2.00 6.00
CA GLN A 124 -12.64 -2.32 6.25
C GLN A 124 -13.54 -1.08 6.33
N ILE A 125 -13.03 0.06 6.82
CA ILE A 125 -13.76 1.33 6.82
C ILE A 125 -13.86 1.86 5.39
N ILE A 126 -12.75 1.86 4.65
CA ILE A 126 -12.69 2.32 3.26
C ILE A 126 -13.67 1.49 2.40
N LYS A 127 -13.62 0.15 2.51
CA LYS A 127 -14.54 -0.76 1.82
C LYS A 127 -16.01 -0.39 2.03
N LYS A 128 -16.42 -0.23 3.30
CA LYS A 128 -17.81 0.11 3.65
C LYS A 128 -18.25 1.45 3.06
N ILE A 129 -17.36 2.44 3.06
CA ILE A 129 -17.66 3.76 2.50
C ILE A 129 -17.80 3.66 0.99
N LEU A 130 -16.84 3.04 0.29
CA LEU A 130 -16.86 2.88 -1.16
C LEU A 130 -18.07 2.08 -1.65
N ALA A 131 -18.38 0.96 -1.01
CA ALA A 131 -19.57 0.16 -1.33
C ALA A 131 -20.86 1.00 -1.27
N ARG A 132 -20.96 1.90 -0.28
CA ARG A 132 -22.12 2.77 -0.11
C ARG A 132 -22.12 3.96 -1.07
N THR A 133 -21.01 4.70 -1.17
CA THR A 133 -20.96 5.97 -1.89
C THR A 133 -20.86 5.80 -3.40
N LEU A 134 -20.25 4.70 -3.85
CA LEU A 134 -20.05 4.40 -5.28
C LEU A 134 -20.93 3.23 -5.76
N ALA A 135 -21.77 2.67 -4.89
CA ALA A 135 -22.59 1.49 -5.18
C ALA A 135 -21.78 0.30 -5.73
N LEU A 136 -20.54 0.15 -5.25
CA LEU A 136 -19.62 -0.89 -5.73
C LEU A 136 -20.01 -2.25 -5.19
N PRO A 137 -20.00 -3.28 -6.04
CA PRO A 137 -20.31 -4.64 -5.62
C PRO A 137 -19.07 -5.25 -4.91
N PRO A 138 -19.25 -6.24 -4.01
CA PRO A 138 -18.15 -6.76 -3.16
C PRO A 138 -16.90 -7.28 -3.88
N GLU A 139 -17.07 -7.73 -5.11
CA GLU A 139 -16.07 -8.32 -6.03
C GLU A 139 -15.18 -7.25 -6.65
N ALA A 140 -15.61 -5.99 -6.64
CA ALA A 140 -14.81 -4.82 -7.02
C ALA A 140 -14.09 -4.17 -5.82
N LEU A 141 -14.11 -4.83 -4.65
CA LEU A 141 -13.56 -4.34 -3.39
C LEU A 141 -12.68 -5.39 -2.67
N SER A 142 -12.22 -6.40 -3.40
CA SER A 142 -11.43 -7.51 -2.87
C SER A 142 -10.06 -7.06 -2.36
N PHE A 143 -9.52 -5.93 -2.83
CA PHE A 143 -8.29 -5.33 -2.31
C PHE A 143 -8.29 -5.16 -0.78
N TYR A 144 -9.46 -4.84 -0.21
CA TYR A 144 -9.63 -4.60 1.22
C TYR A 144 -9.92 -5.87 2.04
N GLU A 145 -9.98 -7.03 1.37
CA GLU A 145 -10.29 -8.32 1.98
C GLU A 145 -9.04 -9.18 2.15
N PHE A 146 -8.87 -9.74 3.35
CA PHE A 146 -7.75 -10.61 3.68
C PHE A 146 -8.29 -12.00 4.07
N PRO A 147 -8.76 -12.81 3.10
CA PRO A 147 -9.49 -14.05 3.39
C PRO A 147 -8.64 -15.10 4.12
N GLU A 148 -7.31 -15.03 4.00
CA GLU A 148 -6.36 -15.91 4.69
C GLU A 148 -6.08 -15.47 6.14
N ILE A 149 -6.55 -14.28 6.54
CA ILE A 149 -6.33 -13.70 7.87
C ILE A 149 -7.63 -13.72 8.67
N SER A 150 -7.73 -14.66 9.60
CA SER A 150 -8.93 -14.84 10.45
C SER A 150 -9.06 -13.81 11.59
N ASP A 151 -7.94 -13.28 12.09
CA ASP A 151 -7.88 -12.28 13.16
C ASP A 151 -6.92 -11.15 12.76
N ILE A 152 -7.48 -10.09 12.16
CA ILE A 152 -6.71 -8.93 11.69
C ILE A 152 -5.96 -8.23 12.84
N PRO A 153 -6.58 -7.91 14.00
CA PRO A 153 -5.86 -7.33 15.13
C PRO A 153 -4.63 -8.13 15.54
N ARG A 154 -4.79 -9.44 15.76
CA ARG A 154 -3.68 -10.31 16.14
C ARG A 154 -2.61 -10.37 15.05
N PHE A 155 -3.01 -10.54 13.79
CA PHE A 155 -2.06 -10.60 12.67
C PHE A 155 -1.22 -9.32 12.57
N LYS A 156 -1.82 -8.15 12.78
CA LYS A 156 -1.09 -6.87 12.79
C LYS A 156 -0.04 -6.82 13.90
N ASP A 157 -0.35 -7.35 15.07
CA ASP A 157 0.60 -7.37 16.19
C ASP A 157 1.75 -8.35 15.90
N ASP A 158 1.43 -9.55 15.41
CA ASP A 158 2.43 -10.53 14.98
C ASP A 158 3.33 -9.97 13.85
N TYR A 159 2.76 -9.22 12.91
CA TYR A 159 3.51 -8.58 11.82
C TYR A 159 4.42 -7.44 12.33
N ARG A 160 3.99 -6.67 13.34
CA ARG A 160 4.85 -5.67 13.99
C ARG A 160 6.02 -6.33 14.70
N VAL A 161 5.79 -7.43 15.42
CA VAL A 161 6.86 -8.20 16.07
C VAL A 161 7.87 -8.70 15.03
N ALA A 162 7.41 -9.21 13.89
CA ALA A 162 8.30 -9.64 12.80
C ALA A 162 9.15 -8.48 12.25
N LEU A 163 8.56 -7.30 12.05
CA LEU A 163 9.29 -6.09 11.64
C LEU A 163 10.31 -5.64 12.69
N GLU A 164 9.99 -5.74 13.99
CA GLU A 164 10.91 -5.42 15.09
C GLU A 164 12.07 -6.42 15.15
N GLN A 165 11.81 -7.72 14.97
CA GLN A 165 12.85 -8.76 14.93
C GLN A 165 13.78 -8.59 13.73
N ALA A 166 13.22 -8.34 12.54
CA ALA A 166 14.01 -8.03 11.35
C ALA A 166 14.83 -6.75 11.54
N GLY A 167 14.21 -5.73 12.15
CA GLY A 167 14.87 -4.51 12.61
C GLY A 167 16.07 -4.82 13.50
N ALA A 168 15.93 -5.68 14.51
CA ALA A 168 17.01 -6.02 15.44
C ALA A 168 18.14 -6.87 14.82
N ALA A 169 17.85 -7.57 13.73
CA ALA A 169 18.80 -8.46 13.05
C ALA A 169 19.71 -7.74 12.02
N MET A 170 19.43 -6.47 11.68
CA MET A 170 20.24 -5.67 10.75
C MET A 170 21.11 -4.66 11.49
N ALA A 171 22.24 -4.26 10.89
CA ALA A 171 23.09 -3.19 11.42
C ALA A 171 22.64 -1.77 10.99
N GLU A 172 21.95 -1.67 9.84
CA GLU A 172 21.64 -0.39 9.17
C GLU A 172 20.24 0.13 9.52
N HIS A 173 19.94 0.31 10.80
CA HIS A 173 18.59 0.71 11.24
C HIS A 173 18.17 2.09 10.71
N ASP A 174 19.09 3.07 10.71
CA ASP A 174 18.79 4.45 10.32
C ASP A 174 18.37 4.55 8.84
N ALA A 175 19.00 3.76 7.98
CA ALA A 175 18.66 3.70 6.55
C ALA A 175 17.21 3.25 6.34
N VAL A 176 16.76 2.22 7.06
CA VAL A 176 15.36 1.74 6.97
C VAL A 176 14.38 2.75 7.58
N ILE A 177 14.78 3.49 8.62
CA ILE A 177 13.93 4.53 9.21
C ILE A 177 13.73 5.69 8.22
N GLU A 178 14.78 6.14 7.52
CA GLU A 178 14.65 7.17 6.50
C GLU A 178 13.93 6.64 5.25
N GLU A 179 14.13 5.38 4.87
CA GLU A 179 13.35 4.74 3.81
C GLU A 179 11.85 4.73 4.14
N ALA A 180 11.48 4.58 5.41
CA ALA A 180 10.07 4.67 5.82
C ALA A 180 9.50 6.08 5.58
N ALA A 181 10.29 7.14 5.81
CA ALA A 181 9.86 8.49 5.46
C ALA A 181 9.69 8.66 3.93
N ILE A 182 10.61 8.08 3.14
CA ILE A 182 10.53 8.06 1.68
C ILE A 182 9.27 7.32 1.20
N ALA A 183 9.00 6.13 1.72
CA ALA A 183 7.82 5.33 1.37
C ALA A 183 6.51 6.09 1.65
N PHE A 184 6.41 6.77 2.80
CA PHE A 184 5.26 7.63 3.10
C PHE A 184 5.16 8.82 2.15
N GLN A 185 6.28 9.48 1.83
CA GLN A 185 6.28 10.62 0.92
C GLN A 185 5.85 10.21 -0.50
N LEU A 186 6.34 9.07 -0.99
CA LEU A 186 5.93 8.50 -2.28
C LEU A 186 4.42 8.19 -2.29
N ASN A 187 3.90 7.65 -1.19
CA ASN A 187 2.47 7.39 -1.05
C ASN A 187 1.63 8.68 -1.08
N ILE A 188 2.07 9.72 -0.37
CA ILE A 188 1.41 11.04 -0.35
C ILE A 188 1.44 11.66 -1.75
N THR A 189 2.59 11.69 -2.40
CA THR A 189 2.77 12.26 -3.74
C THR A 189 1.87 11.56 -4.75
N LEU A 190 1.85 10.21 -4.76
CA LEU A 190 0.96 9.44 -5.62
C LEU A 190 -0.52 9.75 -5.32
N SER A 191 -0.91 9.78 -4.04
CA SER A 191 -2.30 10.06 -3.64
C SER A 191 -2.76 11.46 -4.07
N GLN A 192 -1.89 12.46 -3.99
CA GLN A 192 -2.17 13.83 -4.43
C GLN A 192 -2.22 13.96 -5.96
N ALA A 193 -1.31 13.31 -6.68
CA ALA A 193 -1.34 13.29 -8.14
C ALA A 193 -2.63 12.62 -8.67
N LEU A 194 -3.04 11.51 -8.02
CA LEU A 194 -4.32 10.86 -8.30
C LEU A 194 -5.52 11.76 -8.03
N GLN A 195 -5.50 12.52 -6.93
CA GLN A 195 -6.56 13.50 -6.62
C GLN A 195 -6.69 14.53 -7.75
N GLN A 196 -5.57 15.07 -8.23
CA GLN A 196 -5.55 16.05 -9.32
C GLN A 196 -6.04 15.43 -10.63
N ALA A 197 -5.52 14.27 -11.01
CA ALA A 197 -5.91 13.55 -12.22
C ALA A 197 -7.40 13.17 -12.23
N ALA A 198 -7.97 12.91 -11.06
CA ALA A 198 -9.40 12.62 -10.89
C ALA A 198 -10.29 13.88 -10.87
N GLY A 199 -9.73 15.10 -10.93
CA GLY A 199 -10.50 16.34 -10.85
C GLY A 199 -11.07 16.62 -9.46
N LEU A 200 -10.48 16.05 -8.41
CA LEU A 200 -10.95 16.17 -7.01
C LEU A 200 -10.14 17.19 -6.20
N ALA A 201 -9.31 18.01 -6.87
CA ALA A 201 -8.63 19.15 -6.28
C ALA A 201 -9.55 20.38 -6.38
N GLY A 202 -10.41 20.57 -5.39
CA GLY A 202 -11.37 21.69 -5.28
C GLY A 202 -11.35 22.31 -3.90
#